data_AF-A0AA40NMG2-F1
#
_entry.id   AF-A0AA40NMG2-F1
#
_cell.length_a   1.000
_cell.length_b   1.000
_cell.length_c   1.000
_cell.angle_alpha   90.00
_cell.angle_beta   90.00
_cell.angle_gamma   90.00
#
_symmetry.space_group_name_H-M   'P 1'
#
loop_
_entity.id
_entity.type
_entity.pdbx_description
1 polymer ?
#
loop_
_entity_poly.entity_id
_entity_poly.type
_entity_poly.pdbx_seq_one_letter_code
_entity_poly.pdbx_strand_id
1 'polypeptide(L)'
;MKTRYALLTGLVVASVLYGTGYVIHQQAYDAGKQAERKDWQIEWSKRDEADRAAQLKQEKEQRNEELRRQKEAQEIVNNAEKEKQKALADAVAANDAADKLRGAIANIRRELAASETGRISADAARRQTAAETASLLADLYEESDRRAGEIAKYADAAASAGSVCERTYEAVTRSVE
;
A
#
# COMPACT_ATOMS: atom_id res chain seq x y z
N MET A 1 -86.56 -34.19 44.84
CA MET A 1 -85.26 -34.80 44.48
C MET A 1 -84.99 -34.79 42.98
N LYS A 2 -85.92 -35.23 42.11
CA LYS A 2 -85.77 -35.26 40.64
C LYS A 2 -85.35 -33.94 39.97
N THR A 3 -85.95 -32.81 40.36
CA THR A 3 -85.66 -31.48 39.77
C THR A 3 -84.27 -30.95 40.10
N ARG A 4 -83.76 -31.24 41.31
CA ARG A 4 -82.39 -30.85 41.73
C ARG A 4 -81.33 -31.65 40.99
N TYR A 5 -81.58 -32.94 40.73
CA TYR A 5 -80.70 -33.78 39.91
C TYR A 5 -80.61 -33.31 38.46
N ALA A 6 -81.74 -32.93 37.85
CA ALA A 6 -81.78 -32.43 36.47
C ALA A 6 -80.97 -31.13 36.27
N LEU A 7 -81.03 -30.20 37.25
CA LEU A 7 -80.24 -28.96 37.23
C LEU A 7 -78.74 -29.22 37.39
N LEU A 8 -78.36 -30.13 38.29
CA LEU A 8 -76.96 -30.52 38.47
C LEU A 8 -76.40 -31.21 37.22
N THR A 9 -77.16 -32.11 36.59
CA THR A 9 -76.74 -32.75 35.33
C THR A 9 -76.59 -31.73 34.19
N GLY A 10 -77.50 -30.75 34.09
CA GLY A 10 -77.42 -29.70 33.08
C GLY A 10 -76.18 -28.81 33.23
N LEU A 11 -75.85 -28.42 34.47
CA LEU A 11 -74.64 -27.63 34.75
C LEU A 11 -73.35 -28.41 34.45
N VAL A 12 -73.30 -29.70 34.78
CA VAL A 12 -72.15 -30.56 34.46
C VAL A 12 -71.97 -30.66 32.94
N VAL A 13 -73.04 -30.93 32.18
CA VAL A 13 -72.95 -30.98 30.71
C VAL A 13 -72.49 -29.64 30.13
N ALA A 14 -73.04 -28.52 30.59
CA ALA A 14 -72.62 -27.19 30.13
C ALA A 14 -71.13 -26.91 30.42
N SER A 15 -70.64 -27.27 31.61
CA SER A 15 -69.23 -27.10 32.00
C SER A 15 -68.29 -27.97 31.15
N VAL A 16 -68.70 -29.20 30.82
CA VAL A 16 -67.92 -30.11 29.98
C VAL A 16 -67.86 -29.57 28.55
N LEU A 17 -68.98 -29.10 28.00
CA LEU A 17 -69.02 -28.51 26.65
C LEU A 17 -68.17 -27.24 26.53
N TYR A 18 -68.18 -26.39 27.57
CA TYR A 18 -67.35 -25.18 27.58
C TYR A 18 -65.85 -25.53 27.67
N GLY A 19 -65.49 -26.49 28.53
CA GLY A 19 -64.11 -26.96 28.68
C GLY A 19 -63.57 -27.61 27.40
N THR A 20 -64.34 -28.48 26.75
CA THR A 20 -63.92 -29.11 25.49
C THR A 20 -63.83 -28.10 24.36
N GLY A 21 -64.76 -27.15 24.27
CA GLY A 21 -64.70 -26.04 23.31
C GLY A 21 -63.44 -25.19 23.49
N TYR A 22 -63.08 -24.85 24.74
CA TYR A 22 -61.86 -24.11 25.05
C TYR A 22 -60.59 -24.86 24.63
N VAL A 23 -60.50 -26.16 24.94
CA VAL A 23 -59.34 -26.99 24.56
C VAL A 23 -59.20 -27.09 23.04
N ILE A 24 -60.30 -27.31 22.30
CA ILE A 24 -60.28 -27.39 20.83
C ILE A 24 -59.83 -26.04 20.23
N HIS A 25 -60.39 -24.94 20.72
CA HIS A 25 -60.01 -23.60 20.25
C HIS A 25 -58.53 -23.32 20.52
N GLN A 26 -58.03 -23.63 21.71
CA GLN A 26 -56.64 -23.42 22.07
C GLN A 26 -55.69 -24.30 21.24
N GLN A 27 -56.01 -25.57 21.04
CA GLN A 27 -55.25 -26.47 20.17
C GLN A 27 -55.19 -25.97 18.72
N ALA A 28 -56.32 -25.53 18.18
CA ALA A 28 -56.38 -24.96 16.82
C ALA A 28 -55.56 -23.67 16.70
N TYR A 29 -55.66 -22.79 17.70
CA TYR A 29 -54.89 -21.54 17.76
C TYR A 29 -53.38 -21.79 17.87
N ASP A 30 -52.96 -22.71 18.72
CA ASP A 30 -51.55 -23.09 18.88
C ASP A 30 -51.02 -23.80 17.63
N ALA A 31 -51.81 -24.69 17.01
CA ALA A 31 -51.44 -25.32 15.74
C ALA A 31 -51.26 -24.28 14.62
N GLY A 32 -52.15 -23.29 14.52
CA GLY A 32 -52.06 -22.18 13.57
C GLY A 32 -50.79 -21.36 13.76
N LYS A 33 -50.50 -20.92 15.00
CA LYS A 33 -49.26 -20.18 15.31
C LYS A 33 -47.99 -20.99 15.00
N GLN A 34 -48.01 -22.30 15.22
CA GLN A 34 -46.84 -23.16 14.94
C GLN A 34 -46.62 -23.36 13.44
N ALA A 35 -47.71 -23.47 12.66
CA ALA A 35 -47.62 -23.50 11.20
C ALA A 35 -47.03 -22.18 10.66
N GLU A 36 -47.59 -21.05 11.08
CA GLU A 36 -47.11 -19.72 10.68
C GLU A 36 -45.63 -19.50 11.06
N ARG A 37 -45.24 -19.91 12.29
CA ARG A 37 -43.85 -19.83 12.76
C ARG A 37 -42.91 -20.64 11.87
N LYS A 38 -43.29 -21.85 11.46
CA LYS A 38 -42.47 -22.70 10.59
C LYS A 38 -42.32 -22.10 9.20
N ASP A 39 -43.42 -21.60 8.63
CA ASP A 39 -43.42 -20.96 7.31
C ASP A 39 -42.50 -19.73 7.33
N TRP A 40 -42.64 -18.86 8.33
CA TRP A 40 -41.74 -17.72 8.52
C TRP A 40 -40.29 -18.16 8.74
N GLN A 41 -40.04 -19.17 9.56
CA GLN A 41 -38.68 -19.66 9.82
C GLN A 41 -38.00 -20.14 8.54
N ILE A 42 -38.74 -20.78 7.63
CA ILE A 42 -38.22 -21.20 6.31
C ILE A 42 -37.88 -19.97 5.47
N GLU A 43 -38.78 -18.99 5.36
CA GLU A 43 -38.55 -17.79 4.56
C GLU A 43 -37.39 -16.94 5.11
N TRP A 44 -37.29 -16.78 6.42
CA TRP A 44 -36.15 -16.14 7.07
C TRP A 44 -34.85 -16.90 6.84
N SER A 45 -34.85 -18.23 6.94
CA SER A 45 -33.65 -19.04 6.68
C SER A 45 -33.17 -18.91 5.24
N LYS A 46 -34.08 -18.91 4.25
CA LYS A 46 -33.73 -18.69 2.84
C LYS A 46 -33.13 -17.30 2.63
N ARG A 47 -33.70 -16.29 3.27
CA ARG A 47 -33.18 -14.92 3.21
C ARG A 47 -31.81 -14.81 3.85
N ASP A 48 -31.61 -15.37 5.04
CA ASP A 48 -30.32 -15.36 5.73
C ASP A 48 -29.23 -16.05 4.91
N GLU A 49 -29.56 -17.14 4.23
CA GLU A 49 -28.64 -17.81 3.31
C GLU A 49 -28.30 -16.95 2.11
N ALA A 50 -29.29 -16.31 1.48
CA ALA A 50 -29.07 -15.39 0.36
C ALA A 50 -28.24 -14.17 0.78
N ASP A 51 -28.53 -13.59 1.95
CA ASP A 51 -27.81 -12.43 2.50
C ASP A 51 -26.35 -12.82 2.81
N ARG A 52 -26.11 -14.00 3.41
CA ARG A 52 -24.75 -14.52 3.63
C ARG A 52 -24.00 -14.79 2.33
N ALA A 53 -24.66 -15.35 1.32
CA ALA A 53 -24.05 -15.59 0.02
C ALA A 53 -23.66 -14.27 -0.68
N ALA A 54 -24.53 -13.25 -0.60
CA ALA A 54 -24.26 -11.92 -1.11
C ALA A 54 -23.08 -11.25 -0.38
N GLN A 55 -23.04 -11.34 0.96
CA GLN A 55 -21.92 -10.85 1.77
C GLN A 55 -20.60 -11.52 1.40
N LEU A 56 -20.56 -12.86 1.33
CA LEU A 56 -19.35 -13.60 0.97
C LEU A 56 -18.86 -13.24 -0.44
N LYS A 57 -19.78 -13.04 -1.38
CA LYS A 57 -19.44 -12.60 -2.73
C LYS A 57 -18.79 -11.21 -2.70
N GLN A 58 -19.42 -10.25 -2.01
CA GLN A 58 -18.89 -8.90 -1.90
C GLN A 58 -17.53 -8.88 -1.19
N GLU A 59 -17.37 -9.60 -0.08
CA GLU A 59 -16.09 -9.73 0.62
C GLU A 59 -14.99 -10.31 -0.27
N LYS A 60 -15.33 -11.33 -1.07
CA LYS A 60 -14.38 -11.92 -2.02
C LYS A 60 -13.97 -10.94 -3.11
N GLU A 61 -14.91 -10.19 -3.66
CA GLU A 61 -14.62 -9.15 -4.66
C GLU A 61 -13.72 -8.05 -4.08
N GLN A 62 -14.03 -7.56 -2.88
CA GLN A 62 -13.20 -6.55 -2.19
C GLN A 62 -11.80 -7.09 -1.85
N ARG A 63 -11.70 -8.33 -1.38
CA ARG A 63 -10.41 -8.98 -1.09
C ARG A 63 -9.57 -9.17 -2.35
N ASN A 64 -10.18 -9.57 -3.47
CA ASN A 64 -9.47 -9.71 -4.73
C ASN A 64 -8.92 -8.36 -5.21
N GLU A 65 -9.70 -7.29 -5.06
CA GLU A 65 -9.28 -5.95 -5.42
C GLU A 65 -8.17 -5.42 -4.49
N GLU A 66 -8.25 -5.71 -3.20
CA GLU A 66 -7.16 -5.43 -2.26
C GLU A 66 -5.87 -6.17 -2.64
N LEU A 67 -5.96 -7.48 -2.94
CA LEU A 67 -4.81 -8.27 -3.37
C LEU A 67 -4.20 -7.76 -4.68
N ARG A 68 -5.02 -7.32 -5.63
CA ARG A 68 -4.57 -6.68 -6.87
C ARG A 68 -3.76 -5.43 -6.57
N ARG A 69 -4.30 -4.50 -5.76
CA ARG A 69 -3.63 -3.26 -5.37
C ARG A 69 -2.33 -3.52 -4.60
N GLN A 70 -2.33 -4.48 -3.68
CA GLN A 70 -1.12 -4.88 -2.95
C GLN A 70 -0.04 -5.43 -3.89
N LYS A 71 -0.43 -6.27 -4.86
CA LYS A 71 0.50 -6.83 -5.85
C LYS A 71 1.12 -5.73 -6.71
N GLU A 72 0.32 -4.82 -7.25
CA GLU A 72 0.83 -3.71 -8.06
C GLU A 72 1.75 -2.78 -7.26
N ALA A 73 1.37 -2.44 -6.02
CA ALA A 73 2.22 -1.66 -5.13
C ALA A 73 3.56 -2.37 -4.86
N GLN A 74 3.55 -3.69 -4.62
CA GLN A 74 4.77 -4.45 -4.42
C GLN A 74 5.66 -4.49 -5.67
N GLU A 75 5.07 -4.61 -6.86
CA GLU A 75 5.81 -4.54 -8.12
C GLU A 75 6.46 -3.16 -8.32
N ILE A 76 5.76 -2.07 -7.98
CA ILE A 76 6.31 -0.72 -8.00
C ILE A 76 7.50 -0.58 -7.05
N VAL A 77 7.40 -1.07 -5.81
CA VAL A 77 8.49 -1.05 -4.84
C VAL A 77 9.69 -1.88 -5.34
N ASN A 78 9.44 -3.06 -5.89
CA ASN A 78 10.50 -3.92 -6.41
C ASN A 78 11.23 -3.26 -7.60
N ASN A 79 10.51 -2.61 -8.49
CA ASN A 79 11.10 -1.88 -9.61
C ASN A 79 11.87 -0.66 -9.13
N ALA A 80 11.33 0.08 -8.16
CA ALA A 80 12.01 1.22 -7.55
C ALA A 80 13.33 0.83 -6.86
N GLU A 81 13.36 -0.32 -6.18
CA GLU A 81 14.61 -0.81 -5.57
C GLU A 81 15.63 -1.17 -6.65
N LYS A 82 15.22 -1.79 -7.78
CA LYS A 82 16.14 -2.03 -8.91
C LYS A 82 16.67 -0.73 -9.51
N GLU A 83 15.81 0.26 -9.73
CA GLU A 83 16.20 1.58 -10.24
C GLU A 83 17.19 2.27 -9.29
N LYS A 84 16.93 2.20 -7.97
CA LYS A 84 17.82 2.71 -6.94
C LYS A 84 19.18 2.02 -6.94
N GLN A 85 19.22 0.69 -7.02
CA GLN A 85 20.49 -0.05 -7.09
C GLN A 85 21.29 0.32 -8.34
N LYS A 86 20.62 0.52 -9.47
CA LYS A 86 21.26 1.00 -10.70
C LYS A 86 21.83 2.42 -10.51
N ALA A 87 21.03 3.35 -9.96
CA ALA A 87 21.47 4.72 -9.71
C ALA A 87 22.67 4.77 -8.74
N LEU A 88 22.69 3.91 -7.72
CA LEU A 88 23.84 3.78 -6.82
C LEU A 88 25.09 3.26 -7.54
N ALA A 89 24.96 2.27 -8.42
CA ALA A 89 26.07 1.77 -9.22
C ALA A 89 26.61 2.85 -10.18
N ASP A 90 25.72 3.58 -10.85
CA ASP A 90 26.09 4.69 -11.73
C ASP A 90 26.79 5.81 -10.95
N ALA A 91 26.32 6.13 -9.74
CA ALA A 91 26.97 7.10 -8.86
C ALA A 91 28.37 6.64 -8.40
N VAL A 92 28.56 5.35 -8.10
CA VAL A 92 29.89 4.80 -7.79
C VAL A 92 30.82 4.93 -8.99
N ALA A 93 30.37 4.55 -10.19
CA ALA A 93 31.17 4.68 -11.41
C ALA A 93 31.55 6.14 -11.72
N ALA A 94 30.65 7.09 -11.48
CA ALA A 94 30.93 8.52 -11.61
C ALA A 94 31.96 9.00 -10.60
N ASN A 95 31.85 8.60 -9.33
CA ASN A 95 32.84 8.94 -8.29
C ASN A 95 34.22 8.35 -8.61
N ASP A 96 34.29 7.10 -9.08
CA ASP A 96 35.55 6.47 -9.48
C ASP A 96 36.22 7.22 -10.65
N ALA A 97 35.43 7.70 -11.62
CA ALA A 97 35.93 8.52 -12.72
C ALA A 97 36.45 9.87 -12.23
N ALA A 98 35.71 10.52 -11.33
CA ALA A 98 36.12 11.79 -10.72
C ALA A 98 37.41 11.64 -9.91
N ASP A 99 37.56 10.58 -9.12
CA ASP A 99 38.75 10.31 -8.31
C ASP A 99 39.98 10.02 -9.17
N LYS A 100 39.83 9.27 -10.27
CA LYS A 100 40.91 9.08 -11.26
C LYS A 100 41.36 10.40 -11.87
N LEU A 101 40.41 11.29 -12.20
CA LEU A 101 40.72 12.61 -12.74
C LEU A 101 41.42 13.50 -11.70
N ARG A 102 40.94 13.54 -10.45
CA ARG A 102 41.62 14.23 -9.33
C ARG A 102 43.05 13.71 -9.14
N GLY A 103 43.24 12.40 -9.21
CA GLY A 103 44.57 11.77 -9.14
C GLY A 103 45.48 12.18 -10.30
N ALA A 104 44.97 12.23 -11.54
CA ALA A 104 45.73 12.69 -12.71
C ALA A 104 46.13 14.18 -12.58
N ILE A 105 45.21 15.03 -12.11
CA ILE A 105 45.47 16.44 -11.83
C ILE A 105 46.56 16.60 -10.76
N ALA A 106 46.47 15.84 -9.67
CA ALA A 106 47.48 15.86 -8.60
C ALA A 106 48.87 15.42 -9.10
N ASN A 107 48.93 14.45 -10.03
CA ASN A 107 50.18 14.05 -10.67
C ASN A 107 50.77 15.19 -11.52
N ILE A 108 49.96 15.82 -12.37
CA ILE A 108 50.39 16.95 -13.21
C ILE A 108 50.93 18.10 -12.34
N ARG A 109 50.25 18.42 -11.22
CA ARG A 109 50.72 19.43 -10.27
C ARG A 109 52.10 19.09 -9.69
N ARG A 110 52.33 17.83 -9.32
CA ARG A 110 53.63 17.37 -8.80
C ARG A 110 54.75 17.44 -9.84
N GLU A 111 54.48 16.99 -11.06
CA GLU A 111 55.46 17.04 -12.16
C GLU A 111 55.84 18.47 -12.51
N LEU A 112 54.88 19.38 -12.53
CA LEU A 112 55.11 20.78 -12.83
C LEU A 112 55.94 21.44 -11.73
N ALA A 113 55.60 21.26 -10.45
CA ALA A 113 56.38 21.77 -9.32
C ALA A 113 57.84 21.24 -9.32
N ALA A 114 58.04 19.97 -9.66
CA ALA A 114 59.39 19.39 -9.77
C ALA A 114 60.21 20.03 -10.91
N SER A 115 59.58 20.35 -12.05
CA SER A 115 60.23 20.95 -13.23
C SER A 115 60.75 22.38 -12.97
N GLU A 116 60.13 23.12 -12.05
CA GLU A 116 60.45 24.54 -11.82
C GLU A 116 61.58 24.78 -10.83
N THR A 117 61.86 23.83 -9.93
CA THR A 117 62.90 23.96 -8.90
C THR A 117 64.35 24.09 -9.42
N GLY A 118 64.60 23.98 -10.73
CA GLY A 118 65.93 23.96 -11.32
C GLY A 118 66.32 25.09 -12.29
N ARG A 119 65.47 26.09 -12.59
CA ARG A 119 65.77 27.06 -13.69
C ARG A 119 65.51 28.52 -13.33
N ILE A 120 66.58 29.33 -13.27
CA ILE A 120 66.53 30.79 -13.04
C ILE A 120 66.44 31.51 -14.40
N SER A 121 65.29 31.48 -15.07
CA SER A 121 65.07 32.26 -16.31
C SER A 121 63.65 32.82 -16.40
N ALA A 122 63.42 33.85 -17.23
CA ALA A 122 62.09 34.40 -17.49
C ALA A 122 61.10 33.36 -18.05
N ASP A 123 61.63 32.29 -18.65
CA ASP A 123 60.86 31.17 -19.16
C ASP A 123 60.42 30.19 -18.05
N ALA A 124 61.08 30.23 -16.88
CA ALA A 124 60.62 29.55 -15.67
C ALA A 124 59.51 30.35 -14.99
N ALA A 125 59.64 31.68 -14.88
CA ALA A 125 58.57 32.53 -14.34
C ALA A 125 57.25 32.41 -15.13
N ARG A 126 57.31 32.32 -16.47
CA ARG A 126 56.11 32.09 -17.30
C ARG A 126 55.49 30.70 -17.08
N ARG A 127 56.31 29.67 -16.88
CA ARG A 127 55.82 28.32 -16.56
C ARG A 127 55.17 28.27 -15.19
N GLN A 128 55.67 29.04 -14.21
CA GLN A 128 55.13 29.14 -12.86
C GLN A 128 53.73 29.77 -12.88
N THR A 129 53.56 30.86 -13.61
CA THR A 129 52.23 31.47 -13.77
C THR A 129 51.24 30.53 -14.47
N ALA A 130 51.70 29.75 -15.46
CA ALA A 130 50.88 28.73 -16.10
C ALA A 130 50.51 27.59 -15.13
N ALA A 131 51.44 27.19 -14.25
CA ALA A 131 51.23 26.18 -13.22
C ALA A 131 50.20 26.60 -12.16
N GLU A 132 50.28 27.83 -11.70
CA GLU A 132 49.33 28.43 -10.77
C GLU A 132 47.94 28.52 -11.39
N THR A 133 47.85 28.95 -12.66
CA THR A 133 46.58 29.02 -13.39
C THR A 133 45.95 27.63 -13.58
N ALA A 134 46.76 26.63 -13.96
CA ALA A 134 46.30 25.25 -14.07
C ALA A 134 45.85 24.68 -12.73
N SER A 135 46.52 25.03 -11.63
CA SER A 135 46.12 24.64 -10.29
C SER A 135 44.78 25.27 -9.90
N LEU A 136 44.59 26.57 -10.11
CA LEU A 136 43.32 27.24 -9.83
C LEU A 136 42.15 26.63 -10.62
N LEU A 137 42.34 26.35 -11.91
CA LEU A 137 41.32 25.71 -12.74
C LEU A 137 40.96 24.30 -12.24
N ALA A 138 41.96 23.55 -11.77
CA ALA A 138 41.75 22.25 -11.16
C ALA A 138 40.97 22.33 -9.83
N ASP A 139 41.25 23.30 -8.97
CA ASP A 139 40.50 23.50 -7.71
C ASP A 139 39.05 23.92 -8.00
N LEU A 140 38.85 24.82 -8.96
CA LEU A 140 37.52 25.23 -9.42
C LEU A 140 36.73 24.04 -9.98
N TYR A 141 37.40 23.19 -10.78
CA TYR A 141 36.78 22.00 -11.34
C TYR A 141 36.39 21.01 -10.25
N GLU A 142 37.27 20.76 -9.27
CA GLU A 142 36.99 19.85 -8.14
C GLU A 142 35.78 20.33 -7.32
N GLU A 143 35.72 21.62 -7.01
CA GLU A 143 34.61 22.21 -6.27
C GLU A 143 33.30 22.17 -7.08
N SER A 144 33.37 22.47 -8.38
CA SER A 144 32.22 22.40 -9.28
C SER A 144 31.68 20.97 -9.42
N ASP A 145 32.56 19.98 -9.59
CA ASP A 145 32.20 18.56 -9.68
C ASP A 145 31.56 18.07 -8.37
N ARG A 146 32.17 18.40 -7.23
CA ARG A 146 31.64 18.05 -5.90
C ARG A 146 30.23 18.59 -5.71
N ARG A 147 30.01 19.88 -6.02
CA ARG A 147 28.69 20.51 -5.89
C ARG A 147 27.67 19.95 -6.87
N ALA A 148 28.08 19.66 -8.11
CA ALA A 148 27.22 18.99 -9.08
C ALA A 148 26.79 17.59 -8.58
N GLY A 149 27.71 16.84 -7.98
CA GLY A 149 27.42 15.54 -7.37
C GLY A 149 26.46 15.60 -6.19
N GLU A 150 26.57 16.62 -5.32
CA GLU A 150 25.61 16.84 -4.22
C GLU A 150 24.20 17.14 -4.74
N ILE A 151 24.09 17.99 -5.77
CA ILE A 151 22.80 18.31 -6.41
C ILE A 151 22.23 17.07 -7.10
N ALA A 152 23.05 16.30 -7.82
CA ALA A 152 22.62 15.07 -8.47
C ALA A 152 22.06 14.06 -7.46
N LYS A 153 22.76 13.82 -6.34
CA LYS A 153 22.28 12.93 -5.26
C LYS A 153 20.92 13.35 -4.73
N TYR A 154 20.71 14.64 -4.50
CA TYR A 154 19.42 15.16 -4.04
C TYR A 154 18.33 14.98 -5.10
N ALA A 155 18.63 15.35 -6.36
CA ALA A 155 17.69 15.26 -7.46
C ALA A 155 17.26 13.81 -7.73
N ASP A 156 18.20 12.87 -7.73
CA ASP A 156 17.93 11.45 -7.93
C ASP A 156 17.06 10.87 -6.79
N ALA A 157 17.36 11.25 -5.54
CA ALA A 157 16.56 10.84 -4.39
C ALA A 157 15.13 11.39 -4.46
N ALA A 158 14.98 12.68 -4.81
CA ALA A 158 13.68 13.33 -4.93
C ALA A 158 12.86 12.77 -6.09
N ALA A 159 13.48 12.57 -7.26
CA ALA A 159 12.83 11.99 -8.43
C ALA A 159 12.40 10.54 -8.17
N SER A 160 13.26 9.74 -7.55
CA SER A 160 12.94 8.36 -7.16
C SER A 160 11.73 8.34 -6.21
N ALA A 161 11.79 9.10 -5.11
CA ALA A 161 10.70 9.14 -4.13
C ALA A 161 9.38 9.64 -4.74
N GLY A 162 9.44 10.72 -5.53
CA GLY A 162 8.26 11.28 -6.21
C GLY A 162 7.62 10.30 -7.18
N SER A 163 8.43 9.66 -8.02
CA SER A 163 7.93 8.71 -9.03
C SER A 163 7.32 7.45 -8.40
N VAL A 164 7.85 6.98 -7.27
CA VAL A 164 7.24 5.88 -6.51
C VAL A 164 5.89 6.31 -5.93
N CYS A 165 5.83 7.49 -5.30
CA CYS A 165 4.58 8.00 -4.73
C CYS A 165 3.48 8.11 -5.79
N GLU A 166 3.80 8.69 -6.96
CA GLU A 166 2.86 8.85 -8.07
C GLU A 166 2.37 7.50 -8.59
N ARG A 167 3.29 6.56 -8.90
CA ARG A 167 2.92 5.23 -9.39
C ARG A 167 2.09 4.45 -8.38
N THR A 168 2.46 4.50 -7.09
CA THR A 168 1.69 3.82 -6.03
C THR A 168 0.32 4.44 -5.88
N TYR A 169 0.20 5.77 -5.92
CA TYR A 169 -1.09 6.46 -5.87
C TYR A 169 -1.99 6.02 -7.03
N GLU A 170 -1.47 6.01 -8.26
CA GLU A 170 -2.23 5.55 -9.43
C GLU A 170 -2.67 4.09 -9.28
N ALA A 171 -1.79 3.20 -8.82
CA ALA A 171 -2.11 1.79 -8.65
C ALA A 171 -3.23 1.55 -7.63
N VAL A 172 -3.26 2.32 -6.53
CA VAL A 172 -4.27 2.15 -5.48
C VAL A 172 -5.57 2.92 -5.73
N THR A 173 -5.54 3.98 -6.55
CA THR A 173 -6.72 4.83 -6.82
C THR A 173 -7.42 4.52 -8.14
N ARG A 174 -6.77 3.84 -9.09
CA ARG A 174 -7.42 3.42 -10.34
C ARG A 174 -8.55 2.45 -10.02
N SER A 175 -9.78 2.93 -10.15
CA SER A 175 -10.97 2.10 -10.18
C SER A 175 -10.98 1.29 -11.47
N VAL A 176 -11.24 -0.01 -11.37
CA VAL A 176 -11.69 -0.78 -12.53
C VAL A 176 -13.09 -0.24 -12.87
N GLU A 177 -13.19 0.53 -13.95
CA GLU A 177 -14.48 0.79 -14.62
C GLU A 177 -15.07 -0.53 -15.15
#